data_AF-A0A7Y0N3H8-F1
#
_entry.id   AF-A0A7Y0N3H8-F1
#
_cell.length_a   1.000
_cell.length_b   1.000
_cell.length_c   1.000
_cell.angle_alpha   90.00
_cell.angle_beta   90.00
_cell.angle_gamma   90.00
#
_symmetry.space_group_name_H-M   'P 1'
#
loop_
_entity.id
_entity.type
_entity.pdbx_description
1 polymer ?
#
loop_
_entity_poly.entity_id
_entity_poly.type
_entity_poly.pdbx_seq_one_letter_code
_entity_poly.pdbx_strand_id
1 'polypeptide(L)'
;VNALAHTECRYPVLKRAFLFSCATGMRWCDIHRLTWSEIETFNNHKRIIFDQVKLSHSDAKSLQYLDIPKSAESLLGSPKASHERVFKGLKYSSYINVELLRWALAAGISKHVTFHAGRHTFAVINLSRGIDIYAVS
;
A
#
# COMPACT_ATOMS: atom_id res chain seq x y z
N VAL A 1 -13.37 -2.85 1.85
CA VAL A 1 -12.32 -2.03 2.50
C VAL A 1 -12.88 -1.21 3.67
N ASN A 2 -14.01 -0.52 3.52
CA ASN A 2 -14.59 0.24 4.65
C ASN A 2 -14.86 -0.62 5.89
N ALA A 3 -15.42 -1.82 5.75
CA ALA A 3 -15.63 -2.72 6.89
C ALA A 3 -14.30 -3.00 7.64
N LEU A 4 -13.24 -3.44 6.93
CA LEU A 4 -11.90 -3.65 7.49
C LEU A 4 -11.37 -2.42 8.24
N ALA A 5 -11.52 -1.21 7.67
CA ALA A 5 -11.01 0.02 8.29
C ALA A 5 -11.66 0.29 9.67
N HIS A 6 -12.91 -0.10 9.88
CA HIS A 6 -13.64 0.06 11.13
C HIS A 6 -13.50 -1.15 12.08
N THR A 7 -13.01 -2.29 11.59
CA THR A 7 -12.74 -3.47 12.42
C THR A 7 -11.36 -3.37 13.09
N GLU A 8 -11.30 -3.81 14.34
CA GLU A 8 -10.04 -3.92 15.08
C GLU A 8 -9.10 -4.94 14.40
N CYS A 9 -7.83 -4.57 14.26
CA CYS A 9 -6.79 -5.47 13.75
C CYS A 9 -5.73 -5.60 14.82
N ARG A 10 -5.42 -6.84 15.19
CA ARG A 10 -4.41 -7.16 16.21
C ARG A 10 -3.06 -6.50 15.96
N TYR A 11 -2.70 -6.30 14.69
CA TYR A 11 -1.44 -5.68 14.29
C TYR A 11 -1.70 -4.35 13.57
N PRO A 12 -1.53 -3.20 14.25
CA PRO A 12 -1.75 -1.89 13.65
C PRO A 12 -0.92 -1.65 12.38
N VAL A 13 0.30 -2.19 12.31
CA VAL A 13 1.15 -2.07 11.11
C VAL A 13 0.58 -2.84 9.92
N LEU A 14 -0.03 -4.01 10.14
CA LEU A 14 -0.69 -4.78 9.09
C LEU A 14 -1.90 -4.01 8.55
N LYS A 15 -2.74 -3.48 9.45
CA LYS A 15 -3.89 -2.65 9.08
C LYS A 15 -3.47 -1.46 8.22
N ARG A 16 -2.47 -0.69 8.67
CA ARG A 16 -1.97 0.46 7.92
C ARG A 16 -1.42 0.05 6.55
N ALA A 17 -0.54 -0.96 6.50
CA ALA A 17 0.07 -1.42 5.25
C ALA A 17 -0.96 -1.94 4.24
N PHE A 18 -1.94 -2.73 4.70
CA PHE A 18 -2.99 -3.28 3.83
C PHE A 18 -3.91 -2.19 3.28
N LEU A 19 -4.40 -1.30 4.14
CA LEU A 19 -5.22 -0.16 3.70
C LEU A 19 -4.45 0.77 2.76
N PHE A 20 -3.15 0.95 3.01
CA PHE A 20 -2.28 1.73 2.13
C PHE A 20 -2.19 1.10 0.74
N SER A 21 -2.04 -0.23 0.64
CA SER A 21 -2.10 -0.97 -0.63
C SER A 21 -3.44 -0.77 -1.35
N CYS A 22 -4.56 -0.84 -0.63
CA CYS A 22 -5.89 -0.59 -1.21
C CYS A 22 -6.08 0.85 -1.72
N ALA A 23 -5.42 1.82 -1.08
CA ALA A 23 -5.56 3.24 -1.41
C ALA A 23 -4.59 3.73 -2.50
N THR A 24 -3.48 3.03 -2.71
CA THR A 24 -2.39 3.46 -3.60
C THR A 24 -2.08 2.46 -4.72
N GLY A 25 -2.61 1.24 -4.65
CA GLY A 25 -2.29 0.18 -5.60
C GLY A 25 -0.86 -0.37 -5.49
N MET A 26 -0.10 0.01 -4.46
CA MET A 26 1.28 -0.45 -4.29
C MET A 26 1.34 -1.96 -4.03
N ARG A 27 2.36 -2.60 -4.59
CA ARG A 27 2.63 -4.03 -4.41
C ARG A 27 3.18 -4.27 -3.00
N TRP A 28 2.90 -5.46 -2.48
CA TRP A 28 3.39 -5.89 -1.17
C TRP A 28 4.90 -5.73 -1.01
N CYS A 29 5.70 -6.15 -2.00
CA CYS A 29 7.16 -6.09 -1.92
C CYS A 29 7.68 -4.65 -1.81
N ASP A 30 6.98 -3.70 -2.44
CA ASP A 30 7.37 -2.30 -2.44
C ASP A 30 6.96 -1.65 -1.12
N ILE A 31 5.73 -1.91 -0.63
CA ILE A 31 5.30 -1.51 0.72
C ILE A 31 6.22 -2.07 1.81
N HIS A 32 6.68 -3.31 1.67
CA HIS A 32 7.53 -3.95 2.67
C HIS A 32 8.95 -3.35 2.74
N ARG A 33 9.45 -2.81 1.63
CA ARG A 33 10.78 -2.18 1.54
C ARG A 33 10.73 -0.66 1.74
N LEU A 34 9.58 -0.03 1.52
CA LEU A 34 9.39 1.42 1.56
C LEU A 34 10.02 2.05 2.80
N THR A 35 10.95 2.96 2.55
CA THR A 35 11.69 3.74 3.55
C THR A 35 11.21 5.19 3.59
N TRP A 36 11.53 5.90 4.68
CA TRP A 36 11.19 7.32 4.77
C TRP A 36 11.98 8.19 3.79
N SER A 37 13.16 7.77 3.32
CA SER A 37 13.90 8.45 2.24
C SER A 37 13.20 8.44 0.89
N GLU A 38 12.28 7.50 0.67
CA GLU A 38 11.52 7.40 -0.59
C GLU A 38 10.23 8.26 -0.56
N ILE A 39 9.93 8.92 0.56
CA ILE A 39 8.76 9.79 0.73
C ILE A 39 9.20 11.25 0.69
N GLU A 40 8.72 11.99 -0.30
CA GLU A 40 8.94 13.42 -0.41
C GLU A 40 7.63 14.20 -0.22
N THR A 41 7.74 15.41 0.32
CA THR A 41 6.63 16.35 0.36
C THR A 41 6.79 17.33 -0.79
N PHE A 42 5.83 17.36 -1.70
CA PHE A 42 5.79 18.27 -2.85
C PHE A 42 4.44 19.00 -2.87
N ASN A 43 4.44 20.33 -2.91
CA ASN A 43 3.23 21.17 -2.95
C ASN A 43 2.14 20.79 -1.92
N ASN A 44 2.52 20.55 -0.66
CA ASN A 44 1.64 20.10 0.43
C ASN A 44 1.00 18.69 0.25
N HIS A 45 1.55 17.87 -0.64
CA HIS A 45 1.18 16.47 -0.80
C HIS A 45 2.40 15.58 -0.63
N LYS A 46 2.21 14.38 -0.09
CA LYS A 46 3.29 13.38 -0.07
C LYS A 46 3.31 12.60 -1.38
N ARG A 47 4.50 12.33 -1.89
CA ARG A 47 4.71 11.43 -3.02
C ARG A 47 5.76 10.38 -2.68
N ILE A 48 5.64 9.21 -3.29
CA ILE A 48 6.66 8.16 -3.22
C ILE A 48 7.47 8.19 -4.48
N ILE A 49 8.80 8.19 -4.32
CA ILE A 49 9.76 8.03 -5.40
C ILE A 49 10.36 6.63 -5.27
N PHE A 50 10.10 5.78 -6.24
CA PHE A 50 10.66 4.43 -6.25
C PHE A 50 11.10 4.00 -7.65
N ASP A 51 12.15 3.19 -7.68
CA ASP A 51 12.68 2.59 -8.90
C ASP A 51 11.92 1.29 -9.17
N GLN A 52 11.15 1.23 -10.27
CA GLN A 52 10.52 -0.02 -10.68
C GLN A 52 11.54 -0.93 -11.35
N VAL A 53 12.21 -1.75 -10.54
CA VAL A 53 13.21 -2.76 -10.96
C VAL A 53 12.76 -3.60 -12.17
N LYS A 54 11.45 -3.86 -12.35
CA LYS A 54 10.91 -4.69 -13.43
C LYS A 54 10.92 -4.06 -14.85
N LEU A 55 11.20 -2.76 -14.99
CA LEU A 55 11.34 -2.12 -16.32
C LEU A 55 12.80 -1.93 -16.75
N SER A 56 13.77 -2.37 -15.94
CA SER A 56 15.21 -2.34 -16.27
C SER A 56 15.59 -3.43 -17.27
N HIS A 57 14.97 -3.44 -18.44
CA HIS A 57 15.52 -4.10 -19.63
C HIS A 57 16.45 -3.19 -20.44
N SER A 58 16.64 -1.95 -19.97
CA SER A 58 17.52 -0.94 -20.52
C SER A 58 18.13 -0.15 -19.35
N ASP A 59 19.37 0.34 -19.53
CA ASP A 59 20.20 1.04 -18.52
C ASP A 59 19.61 2.37 -17.98
N ALA A 60 18.31 2.62 -18.15
CA ALA A 60 17.59 3.78 -17.65
C ALA A 60 16.78 3.41 -16.40
N LYS A 61 17.15 3.98 -15.24
CA LYS A 61 16.32 3.95 -14.04
C LYS A 61 14.98 4.63 -14.32
N SER A 62 13.91 3.86 -14.40
CA SER A 62 12.54 4.37 -14.50
C SER A 62 12.09 4.84 -13.11
N LEU A 63 12.45 6.07 -12.76
CA LEU A 63 11.91 6.72 -11.56
C LEU A 63 10.41 6.90 -11.75
N GLN A 64 9.62 6.20 -10.94
CA GLN A 64 8.18 6.39 -10.90
C GLN A 64 7.80 7.20 -9.68
N TYR A 65 6.86 8.10 -9.90
CA TYR A 65 6.27 8.93 -8.87
C TYR A 65 4.86 8.45 -8.59
N LEU A 66 4.56 8.22 -7.31
CA LEU A 66 3.22 7.91 -6.87
C LEU A 66 2.77 8.98 -5.88
N ASP A 67 1.87 9.85 -6.34
CA ASP A 67 1.28 10.85 -5.47
C ASP A 67 0.30 10.18 -4.51
N ILE A 68 0.49 10.43 -3.21
CA ILE A 68 -0.30 9.78 -2.16
C ILE A 68 -1.55 10.63 -1.91
N PRO A 69 -2.76 10.06 -2.01
CA PRO A 69 -3.96 10.79 -1.64
C PRO A 69 -3.93 11.12 -0.14
N LYS A 70 -4.42 12.31 0.25
CA LYS A 70 -4.43 12.77 1.66
C LYS A 70 -4.99 11.75 2.64
N SER A 71 -6.01 10.98 2.24
CA SER A 71 -6.59 9.91 3.06
C SER A 71 -5.58 8.80 3.39
N ALA A 72 -4.65 8.50 2.48
CA ALA A 72 -3.60 7.50 2.65
C ALA A 72 -2.36 8.03 3.37
N GLU A 73 -2.14 9.36 3.43
CA GLU A 73 -1.01 9.93 4.16
C GLU A 73 -1.06 9.60 5.67
N SER A 74 -2.27 9.55 6.23
CA SER A 74 -2.49 9.15 7.63
C SER A 74 -2.03 7.71 7.93
N LEU A 75 -2.02 6.84 6.91
CA LEU A 75 -1.62 5.44 7.02
C LEU A 75 -0.10 5.25 7.06
N LEU A 76 0.69 6.23 6.64
CA LEU A 76 2.16 6.20 6.71
C LEU A 76 2.65 6.21 8.17
N GLY A 77 1.87 6.81 9.07
CA GLY A 77 2.26 7.05 10.46
C GLY A 77 3.21 8.23 10.62
N SER A 78 3.89 8.29 11.77
CA SER A 78 4.81 9.37 12.11
C SER A 78 6.17 9.20 11.41
N PRO A 79 6.74 10.26 10.80
CA PRO A 79 8.07 10.22 10.21
C PRO A 79 9.15 9.69 11.17
N LYS A 80 10.11 8.93 10.63
CA LYS A 80 11.28 8.39 11.33
C LYS A 80 12.56 8.72 10.57
N ALA A 81 13.69 8.14 10.98
CA ALA A 81 14.94 8.31 10.25
C ALA A 81 14.80 7.83 8.81
N SER A 82 15.49 8.50 7.88
CA SER A 82 15.36 8.30 6.43
C SER A 82 15.50 6.83 6.00
N HIS A 83 16.48 6.12 6.56
CA HIS A 83 16.77 4.71 6.27
C HIS A 83 15.78 3.71 6.90
N GLU A 84 14.90 4.16 7.80
CA GLU A 84 13.93 3.27 8.44
C GLU A 84 12.75 2.98 7.51
N ARG A 85 12.24 1.74 7.61
CA ARG A 85 11.03 1.33 6.92
C ARG A 85 9.80 2.06 7.47
N VAL A 86 8.95 2.54 6.57
CA VAL A 86 7.66 3.19 6.91
C VAL A 86 6.76 2.23 7.69
N PHE A 87 6.65 0.99 7.18
CA PHE A 87 5.87 -0.08 7.83
C PHE A 87 6.77 -0.99 8.67
N LYS A 88 7.54 -0.40 9.60
CA LYS A 88 8.42 -1.16 10.51
C LYS A 88 7.64 -2.21 11.31
N GLY A 89 8.16 -3.43 11.36
CA GLY A 89 7.53 -4.58 12.03
C GLY A 89 6.58 -5.39 11.13
N LEU A 90 6.30 -4.94 9.91
CA LEU A 90 5.65 -5.75 8.89
C LEU A 90 6.59 -6.87 8.46
N LYS A 91 6.24 -8.13 8.69
CA LYS A 91 7.07 -9.30 8.37
C LYS A 91 6.54 -10.06 7.17
N TYR A 92 7.43 -10.54 6.30
CA TYR A 92 7.06 -11.52 5.29
C TYR A 92 6.86 -12.88 5.96
N SER A 93 5.62 -13.35 6.07
CA SER A 93 5.33 -14.70 6.59
C SER A 93 3.92 -15.14 6.22
N SER A 94 3.72 -16.45 6.13
CA SER A 94 2.39 -17.08 6.05
C SER A 94 1.47 -16.63 7.19
N TYR A 95 2.04 -16.33 8.36
CA TYR A 95 1.32 -15.83 9.52
C TYR A 95 0.59 -14.50 9.25
N ILE A 96 1.20 -13.57 8.51
CA ILE A 96 0.54 -12.30 8.14
C ILE A 96 -0.68 -12.54 7.25
N ASN A 97 -0.63 -13.53 6.35
CA ASN A 97 -1.78 -13.87 5.51
C ASN A 97 -2.91 -14.49 6.34
N VAL A 98 -2.58 -15.36 7.30
CA VAL A 98 -3.58 -15.93 8.23
C VAL A 98 -4.23 -14.84 9.07
N GLU A 99 -3.45 -13.88 9.53
CA GLU A 99 -3.97 -12.78 10.34
C GLU A 99 -4.83 -11.80 9.52
N LEU A 100 -4.44 -11.52 8.28
CA LEU A 100 -5.27 -10.76 7.34
C LEU A 100 -6.62 -11.45 7.09
N LEU A 101 -6.61 -12.77 6.94
CA LEU A 101 -7.84 -13.57 6.81
C LEU A 101 -8.70 -13.47 8.07
N ARG A 102 -8.11 -13.64 9.26
CA ARG A 102 -8.84 -13.51 10.54
C ARG A 102 -9.46 -12.13 10.70
N TRP A 103 -8.70 -11.09 10.39
CA TRP A 103 -9.20 -9.72 10.43
C TRP A 103 -10.32 -9.49 9.42
N ALA A 104 -10.23 -10.06 8.22
CA ALA A 104 -11.30 -10.01 7.21
C ALA A 104 -12.57 -10.72 7.68
N LEU A 105 -12.46 -11.91 8.27
CA LEU A 105 -13.58 -12.64 8.84
C LEU A 105 -14.24 -11.84 9.99
N ALA A 106 -13.43 -11.24 10.87
CA ALA A 106 -13.93 -10.36 11.95
C ALA A 106 -14.66 -9.12 11.40
N ALA A 107 -14.30 -8.67 10.19
CA ALA A 107 -15.00 -7.61 9.48
C ALA A 107 -16.24 -8.08 8.69
N GLY A 108 -16.64 -9.35 8.83
CA GLY A 108 -17.77 -9.94 8.11
C GLY A 108 -17.47 -10.28 6.65
N ILE A 109 -16.20 -10.31 6.24
CA ILE A 109 -15.78 -10.62 4.88
C ILE A 109 -15.39 -12.09 4.79
N SER A 110 -16.23 -12.89 4.14
CA SER A 110 -15.99 -14.33 3.91
C SER A 110 -15.09 -14.63 2.70
N LYS A 111 -14.83 -13.62 1.85
CA LYS A 111 -13.94 -13.77 0.70
C LYS A 111 -12.49 -13.87 1.14
N HIS A 112 -11.69 -14.62 0.40
CA HIS A 112 -10.24 -14.69 0.63
C HIS A 112 -9.58 -13.34 0.28
N VAL A 113 -9.10 -12.62 1.30
CA VAL A 113 -8.46 -11.30 1.14
C VAL A 113 -6.94 -11.45 1.23
N THR A 114 -6.24 -10.92 0.23
CA THR A 114 -4.77 -10.86 0.17
C THR A 114 -4.31 -9.46 -0.22
N PHE A 115 -3.03 -9.14 -0.04
CA PHE A 115 -2.46 -7.89 -0.55
C PHE A 115 -2.64 -7.72 -2.07
N HIS A 116 -2.65 -8.83 -2.81
CA HIS A 116 -2.96 -8.80 -4.24
C HIS A 116 -4.40 -8.34 -4.49
N ALA A 117 -5.37 -8.87 -3.72
CA ALA A 117 -6.76 -8.40 -3.78
C ALA A 117 -6.90 -6.91 -3.35
N GLY A 118 -6.07 -6.46 -2.40
CA GLY A 118 -5.98 -5.06 -2.01
C GLY A 118 -5.56 -4.15 -3.17
N ARG A 119 -4.48 -4.49 -3.88
CA ARG A 119 -4.05 -3.77 -5.10
C ARG A 119 -5.12 -3.76 -6.18
N HIS A 120 -5.81 -4.88 -6.42
CA HIS A 120 -6.92 -4.91 -7.37
C HIS A 120 -8.09 -4.03 -6.95
N THR A 121 -8.33 -3.89 -5.65
CA THR A 121 -9.37 -2.98 -5.15
C THR A 121 -9.08 -1.53 -5.59
N PHE A 122 -7.81 -1.10 -5.58
CA PHE A 122 -7.43 0.21 -6.12
C PHE A 122 -7.77 0.34 -7.61
N ALA A 123 -7.38 -0.64 -8.43
CA ALA A 123 -7.64 -0.61 -9.87
C ALA A 123 -9.15 -0.56 -10.16
N VAL A 124 -9.95 -1.42 -9.52
CA VAL A 124 -11.41 -1.44 -9.69
C VAL A 124 -12.06 -0.13 -9.27
N ILE A 125 -11.64 0.48 -8.15
CA ILE A 125 -12.18 1.77 -7.68
C ILE A 125 -11.87 2.88 -8.70
N ASN A 126 -10.65 2.95 -9.22
CA ASN A 126 -10.28 3.99 -10.18
C ASN A 126 -10.98 3.79 -11.53
N LEU A 127 -11.10 2.56 -12.03
CA LEU A 127 -11.91 2.26 -13.22
C LEU A 127 -13.39 2.65 -13.02
N SER A 128 -13.96 2.36 -11.85
CA SER A 128 -15.35 2.75 -11.54
C SER A 128 -15.56 4.27 -11.48
N ARG A 129 -14.48 5.03 -11.28
CA ARG A 129 -14.47 6.51 -11.31
C ARG A 129 -14.21 7.06 -12.71
N GLY A 130 -14.16 6.22 -13.74
CA GLY A 130 -13.93 6.62 -15.13
C GLY A 130 -12.47 6.97 -15.44
N ILE A 131 -11.52 6.58 -14.57
CA ILE A 131 -10.09 6.74 -14.88
C ILE A 131 -9.72 5.74 -15.97
N ASP A 132 -8.94 6.21 -16.95
CA ASP A 132 -8.44 5.40 -18.06
C ASP A 132 -7.69 4.15 -17.57
N ILE A 133 -7.95 3.01 -18.20
CA ILE A 133 -7.31 1.73 -17.90
C ILE A 133 -5.78 1.78 -17.99
N TYR A 134 -5.23 2.61 -18.88
CA TYR A 134 -3.78 2.80 -19.02
C TYR A 134 -3.15 3.53 -17.84
N ALA A 135 -3.94 4.32 -17.09
CA ALA A 135 -3.45 5.02 -15.89
C ALA A 135 -3.43 4.12 -14.63
N VAL A 136 -4.02 2.93 -14.69
CA VAL A 136 -4.17 2.01 -13.53
C VAL A 136 -3.53 0.63 -13.73
N SER A 137 -2.98 0.36 -14.92
CA SER A 137 -2.37 -0.94 -15.31
C SER A 137 -0.92 -1.11 -14.86
#